data_AF-A0A0C4DR19-F1
#
_entry.id   AF-A0A0C4DR19-F1
#
_cell.length_a   1.000
_cell.length_b   1.000
_cell.length_c   1.000
_cell.angle_alpha   90.00
_cell.angle_beta   90.00
_cell.angle_gamma   90.00
#
_symmetry.space_group_name_H-M   'P 1'
#
loop_
_entity.id
_entity.type
_entity.pdbx_description
1 polymer ?
#
loop_
_entity_poly.entity_id
_entity_poly.type
_entity_poly.pdbx_seq_one_letter_code
_entity_poly.pdbx_strand_id
1 'polypeptide(L)'
;MFTPDNRPDKGEFYFPDVAQMASLTGSQPIWIEATMEPGLLEVLDMQAKGIPIGRAPEVNLRNNHAQYIFTWYGLAAATSIMFWMVVKKPPSDVARRVRMNKGW
;
A
#
# COMPACT_ATOMS: atom_id res chain seq x y z
N MET A 1 -8.55 13.10 -15.46
CA MET A 1 -7.47 13.54 -14.56
C MET A 1 -7.68 12.81 -13.24
N PHE A 2 -6.64 12.19 -12.65
CA PHE A 2 -6.77 11.37 -11.43
C PHE A 2 -6.59 12.15 -10.12
N THR A 3 -6.14 13.41 -10.21
CA THR A 3 -6.01 14.31 -9.07
C THR A 3 -7.21 15.27 -9.05
N PRO A 4 -7.95 15.36 -7.94
CA PRO A 4 -9.02 16.35 -7.78
C PRO A 4 -8.47 17.79 -7.83
N ASP A 5 -9.34 18.75 -8.20
CA ASP A 5 -9.02 20.17 -8.12
C ASP A 5 -8.88 20.62 -6.65
N ASN A 6 -8.00 21.60 -6.39
CA ASN A 6 -7.84 22.20 -5.06
C ASN A 6 -9.16 22.79 -4.53
N ARG A 7 -9.31 22.81 -3.20
CA ARG A 7 -10.49 23.33 -2.49
C ARG A 7 -10.07 24.38 -1.45
N PRO A 8 -9.72 25.61 -1.89
CA PRO A 8 -9.31 26.70 -1.00
C PRO A 8 -10.38 27.09 0.01
N ASP A 9 -11.66 26.90 -0.33
CA ASP A 9 -12.82 27.10 0.54
C ASP A 9 -12.75 26.26 1.83
N LYS A 10 -12.06 25.12 1.77
CA LYS A 10 -11.82 24.21 2.90
C LYS A 10 -10.38 24.22 3.40
N GLY A 11 -9.51 25.04 2.80
CA GLY A 11 -8.07 25.00 3.06
C GLY A 11 -7.38 23.73 2.55
N GLU A 12 -8.00 22.99 1.62
CA GLU A 12 -7.44 21.75 1.08
C GLU A 12 -6.72 22.02 -0.25
N PHE A 13 -5.42 21.71 -0.29
CA PHE A 13 -4.60 21.79 -1.50
C PHE A 13 -3.99 20.41 -1.78
N TYR A 14 -4.34 19.83 -2.92
CA TYR A 14 -3.82 18.54 -3.39
C TYR A 14 -2.55 18.70 -4.22
N PHE A 15 -2.32 19.89 -4.76
CA PHE A 15 -1.11 20.30 -5.47
C PHE A 15 -0.81 21.79 -5.21
N PRO A 16 0.46 22.21 -5.26
CA PRO A 16 0.83 23.61 -5.02
C PRO A 16 0.36 24.50 -6.20
N ASP A 17 -0.61 25.37 -5.94
CA ASP A 17 -1.03 26.45 -6.84
C ASP A 17 -0.69 27.79 -6.16
N VAL A 18 0.44 28.36 -6.57
CA VAL A 18 1.02 29.55 -5.93
C VAL A 18 0.08 30.76 -6.01
N ALA A 19 -0.63 30.93 -7.13
CA ALA A 19 -1.56 32.04 -7.31
C ALA A 19 -2.78 31.90 -6.40
N GLN A 20 -3.35 30.69 -6.34
CA GLN A 20 -4.49 30.39 -5.49
C GLN A 20 -4.15 30.48 -4.00
N MET A 21 -2.98 29.99 -3.60
CA MET A 21 -2.47 30.09 -2.22
C MET A 21 -2.21 31.54 -1.82
N ALA A 22 -1.58 32.34 -2.68
CA ALA A 22 -1.34 33.75 -2.42
C ALA A 22 -2.64 34.55 -2.30
N SER A 23 -3.64 34.24 -3.14
CA SER A 23 -4.97 34.86 -3.05
C SER A 23 -5.68 34.54 -1.72
N LEU A 24 -5.41 33.38 -1.11
CA LEU A 24 -6.00 32.98 0.16
C LEU A 24 -5.44 33.78 1.34
N THR A 25 -4.13 34.07 1.32
CA THR A 25 -3.41 34.71 2.42
C THR A 25 -3.20 36.22 2.24
N GLY A 26 -3.46 36.74 1.04
CA GLY A 26 -3.12 38.11 0.66
C GLY A 26 -1.61 38.33 0.45
N SER A 27 -0.84 37.24 0.30
CA SER A 27 0.61 37.33 0.05
C SER A 27 0.92 37.63 -1.41
N GLN A 28 2.18 37.93 -1.71
CA GLN A 28 2.67 37.90 -3.09
C GLN A 28 2.71 36.44 -3.59
N PRO A 29 2.48 36.18 -4.89
CA PRO A 29 2.53 34.84 -5.48
C PRO A 29 3.99 34.39 -5.70
N ILE A 30 4.76 34.35 -4.62
CA ILE A 30 6.16 33.94 -4.60
C ILE A 30 6.26 32.68 -3.75
N TRP A 31 6.87 31.64 -4.34
CA TRP A 31 7.10 30.36 -3.68
C TRP A 31 8.57 30.27 -3.25
N ILE A 32 8.79 30.07 -1.94
CA ILE A 32 10.12 29.95 -1.36
C ILE A 32 10.25 28.54 -0.80
N GLU A 33 11.22 27.77 -1.30
CA GLU A 33 11.53 26.43 -0.81
C GLU A 33 12.88 26.42 -0.12
N ALA A 34 12.94 25.75 1.03
CA ALA A 34 14.21 25.36 1.61
C ALA A 34 14.79 24.21 0.76
N THR A 35 15.94 24.44 0.14
CA THR A 35 16.62 23.45 -0.72
C THR A 35 17.56 22.53 0.05
N MET A 36 17.85 22.86 1.31
CA MET A 36 18.74 22.10 2.19
C MET A 36 17.91 21.37 3.23
N GLU A 37 18.21 20.09 3.43
CA GLU A 37 17.53 19.29 4.45
C GLU A 37 18.17 19.56 5.82
N PRO A 38 17.40 20.11 6.79
CA PRO A 38 17.94 20.44 8.09
C PRO A 38 18.35 19.17 8.83
N GLY A 39 19.47 19.24 9.56
CA GLY A 39 19.93 18.14 10.39
C GLY A 39 18.96 17.87 11.55
N LEU A 40 19.02 16.68 12.16
CA LEU A 40 18.11 16.29 13.25
C LEU A 40 18.08 17.32 14.40
N LEU A 41 19.24 17.84 14.82
CA LEU A 41 19.32 18.82 15.91
C LEU A 41 18.64 20.15 15.53
N GLU A 42 18.74 20.55 14.27
CA GLU A 42 18.13 21.78 13.75
C GLU A 42 16.61 21.63 13.66
N VAL A 43 16.11 20.48 13.20
CA VAL A 43 14.69 20.15 13.20
C VAL A 43 14.09 20.20 14.61
N LEU A 44 14.81 19.65 15.62
CA LEU A 44 14.35 19.67 17.01
C LEU A 44 14.30 21.10 17.59
N ASP A 45 15.28 21.94 17.27
CA ASP A 45 15.31 23.35 17.68
C ASP A 45 14.21 24.17 16.98
N MET A 46 14.00 23.96 15.67
CA MET A 46 12.88 24.55 14.92
C MET A 46 11.53 24.18 15.52
N GLN A 47 11.35 22.90 15.86
CA GLN A 47 10.14 22.41 16.53
C GLN A 47 9.92 23.10 17.87
N ALA A 48 10.96 23.25 18.70
CA ALA A 48 10.88 23.94 19.99
C ALA A 48 10.51 25.43 19.83
N LYS A 49 10.94 26.07 18.74
CA LYS A 49 10.65 27.46 18.40
C LYS A 49 9.32 27.66 17.67
N GLY A 50 8.60 26.59 17.33
CA GLY A 50 7.36 26.65 16.55
C GLY A 50 7.58 27.06 15.09
N ILE A 51 8.79 26.88 14.56
CA ILE A 51 9.10 27.18 13.16
C ILE A 51 8.53 26.03 12.29
N PRO A 52 7.74 26.34 11.24
CA PRO A 52 7.22 25.32 10.34
C PRO A 52 8.35 24.50 9.70
N ILE A 53 8.25 23.17 9.80
CA ILE A 53 9.19 22.23 9.17
C ILE A 53 8.54 21.74 7.89
N GLY A 54 9.11 22.14 6.75
CA GLY A 54 8.68 21.63 5.44
C GLY A 54 8.97 20.13 5.34
N ARG A 55 7.94 19.32 5.11
CA ARG A 55 8.10 17.92 4.71
C ARG A 55 7.84 17.83 3.21
N ALA A 56 8.78 17.28 2.46
CA ALA A 56 8.55 17.01 1.04
C ALA A 56 7.34 16.07 0.90
N PRO A 57 6.45 16.28 -0.08
CA PRO A 57 5.35 15.37 -0.33
C PRO A 57 5.89 14.02 -0.82
N GLU A 58 6.07 13.08 0.11
CA GLU A 58 6.46 11.71 -0.21
C GLU A 58 5.24 10.90 -0.66
N VAL A 59 5.21 10.51 -1.93
CA VAL A 59 4.22 9.56 -2.44
C VAL A 59 4.71 8.14 -2.12
N ASN A 60 4.29 7.60 -0.98
CA ASN A 60 4.60 6.20 -0.64
C ASN A 60 3.65 5.24 -1.37
N LEU A 61 4.05 4.80 -2.58
CA LEU A 61 3.31 3.75 -3.29
C LEU A 61 3.69 2.38 -2.72
N ARG A 62 2.89 1.89 -1.76
CA ARG A 62 3.07 0.56 -1.16
C ARG A 62 2.97 -0.53 -2.23
N ASN A 63 4.05 -1.28 -2.46
CA ASN A 63 4.09 -2.37 -3.43
C ASN A 63 4.19 -3.74 -2.74
N ASN A 64 3.03 -4.29 -2.34
CA ASN A 64 2.94 -5.61 -1.70
C ASN A 64 2.72 -6.77 -2.69
N HIS A 65 2.87 -6.53 -4.00
CA HIS A 65 2.53 -7.53 -5.02
C HIS A 65 3.37 -8.80 -4.91
N ALA A 66 4.67 -8.68 -4.60
CA ALA A 66 5.53 -9.84 -4.39
C ALA A 66 5.01 -10.72 -3.24
N GLN A 67 4.60 -10.13 -2.12
CA GLN A 67 4.02 -10.87 -0.99
C GLN A 67 2.75 -11.61 -1.41
N TYR A 68 1.84 -10.94 -2.15
CA TYR A 68 0.63 -11.58 -2.66
C TYR A 68 0.94 -12.76 -3.59
N ILE A 69 1.91 -12.63 -4.48
CA ILE A 69 2.36 -13.73 -5.34
C ILE A 69 2.77 -14.93 -4.47
N PHE A 70 3.63 -14.72 -3.46
CA PHE A 70 4.06 -15.80 -2.58
C PHE A 70 2.89 -16.44 -1.83
N THR A 71 1.98 -15.65 -1.26
CA THR A 71 0.84 -16.19 -0.51
C THR A 71 -0.11 -16.98 -1.42
N TRP A 72 -0.55 -16.39 -2.53
CA TRP A 72 -1.59 -17.00 -3.37
C TRP A 72 -1.07 -18.22 -4.14
N TYR A 73 0.11 -18.12 -4.76
CA TYR A 73 0.70 -19.27 -5.45
C TYR A 73 1.20 -20.34 -4.47
N GLY A 74 1.68 -19.95 -3.29
CA GLY A 74 2.04 -20.90 -2.24
C GLY A 74 0.84 -21.74 -1.77
N LEU A 75 -0.30 -21.08 -1.50
CA LEU A 75 -1.55 -21.77 -1.15
C LEU A 75 -2.06 -22.66 -2.29
N ALA A 76 -2.00 -22.18 -3.54
CA ALA A 76 -2.38 -22.97 -4.71
C ALA A 76 -1.50 -24.23 -4.88
N ALA A 77 -0.19 -24.11 -4.69
CA ALA A 77 0.74 -25.24 -4.77
C ALA A 77 0.48 -26.26 -3.65
N ALA A 78 0.36 -25.80 -2.40
CA ALA A 78 0.11 -26.66 -1.25
C ALA A 78 -1.20 -27.45 -1.40
N THR A 79 -2.28 -26.78 -1.81
CA THR A 79 -3.59 -27.42 -2.03
C THR A 79 -3.56 -28.39 -3.20
N SER A 80 -2.85 -28.06 -4.29
CA SER A 80 -2.67 -28.97 -5.42
C SER A 80 -1.92 -30.25 -5.03
N ILE A 81 -0.88 -30.14 -4.20
CA ILE A 81 -0.12 -31.30 -3.69
C ILE A 81 -1.01 -32.16 -2.80
N MET A 82 -1.74 -31.56 -1.85
CA MET A 82 -2.66 -32.29 -0.97
C MET A 82 -3.72 -33.04 -1.78
N PHE A 83 -4.30 -32.38 -2.79
CA PHE A 83 -5.27 -33.01 -3.68
C PHE A 83 -4.67 -34.19 -4.45
N TRP A 84 -3.47 -34.03 -5.02
CA TRP A 84 -2.76 -35.11 -5.71
C TRP A 84 -2.51 -36.32 -4.80
N MET A 85 -2.10 -36.08 -3.56
CA MET A 85 -1.90 -37.15 -2.56
C MET A 85 -3.19 -37.91 -2.26
N VAL A 86 -4.32 -37.21 -2.14
CA VAL A 86 -5.64 -37.82 -1.91
C VAL A 86 -6.05 -38.69 -3.11
N VAL A 87 -5.90 -38.17 -4.33
CA VAL A 87 -6.28 -38.90 -5.56
C VAL A 87 -5.39 -40.13 -5.80
N LYS A 88 -4.10 -40.06 -5.44
CA LYS A 88 -3.17 -41.20 -5.58
C LYS A 88 -3.28 -42.23 -4.47
N LYS A 89 -3.97 -41.94 -3.36
CA LYS A 89 -4.10 -42.87 -2.25
C LYS A 89 -4.97 -44.06 -2.69
N PRO A 90 -4.48 -45.31 -2.61
CA PRO A 90 -5.30 -46.47 -2.97
C PRO A 90 -6.53 -46.54 -2.07
N PRO A 91 -7.70 -46.98 -2.59
CA PRO A 91 -8.92 -47.11 -1.81
C PRO A 91 -8.65 -47.96 -0.58
N SER A 92 -9.11 -47.48 0.59
CA SER A 92 -8.99 -48.20 1.85
C SER A 92 -9.59 -49.60 1.72
N ASP A 93 -9.11 -50.56 2.52
CA ASP A 93 -9.57 -51.95 2.43
C ASP A 93 -11.09 -52.09 2.58
N VAL A 94 -11.75 -51.15 3.25
CA VAL A 94 -13.22 -51.05 3.32
C VAL A 94 -13.84 -50.80 1.93
N ALA A 95 -13.32 -49.84 1.16
CA ALA A 95 -13.78 -49.57 -0.20
C ALA A 95 -13.43 -50.72 -1.17
N ARG A 96 -12.31 -51.43 -0.95
CA ARG A 96 -11.94 -52.63 -1.71
C ARG A 96 -12.91 -53.80 -1.46
N ARG A 97 -13.28 -54.05 -0.20
CA ARG A 97 -14.24 -55.10 0.20
C ARG A 97 -15.64 -54.86 -0.39
N VAL A 98 -16.12 -53.61 -0.40
CA VAL A 98 -17.42 -53.25 -1.02
C VAL A 98 -17.41 -53.47 -2.53
N ARG A 99 -16.28 -53.25 -3.21
CA ARG A 99 -16.15 -53.49 -4.65
C ARG A 99 -16.15 -54.98 -5.02
N MET A 100 -15.59 -55.84 -4.17
CA MET A 100 -15.63 -57.29 -4.36
C MET A 100 -17.03 -57.89 -4.17
N ASN A 101 -17.88 -57.25 -3.36
CA ASN A 101 -19.21 -57.77 -3.03
C ASN A 101 -20.30 -57.44 -4.06
N LYS A 102 -19.92 -57.08 -5.30
CA LYS A 102 -20.84 -56.80 -6.43
C LYS A 102 -20.99 -57.98 -7.40
N GLY A 103 -20.44 -59.15 -7.09
CA GLY A 103 -20.72 -60.40 -7.81
C GLY A 103 -21.87 -61.15 -7.16
N TRP A 104 -23.09 -60.90 -7.63
CA TRP A 104 -24.21 -61.85 -7.63
C TRP A 104 -24.64 -62.02 -9.08
#